data_AF-A0A517NUL0-F1
#
_entry.id   AF-A0A517NUL0-F1
#
_cell.length_a   1.000
_cell.length_b   1.000
_cell.length_c   1.000
_cell.angle_alpha   90.00
_cell.angle_beta   90.00
_cell.angle_gamma   90.00
#
_symmetry.space_group_name_H-M   'P 1'
#
loop_
_entity.id
_entity.type
_entity.pdbx_description
1 polymer ?
#
loop_
_entity_poly.entity_id
_entity_poly.type
_entity_poly.pdbx_seq_one_letter_code
_entity_poly.pdbx_strand_id
1 'polypeptide(L)' 'MCEHSQAETVARGFKAMQYNLVISTNERAVNLWQHHGFEIVGTLPKAFRHTKLGYVDAYVMYKWLISSS' A
#
# COMPACT_ATOMS: atom_id res chain seq x y z
N MET A 1 -3.53 -7.26 -11.56
CA MET A 1 -4.26 -7.30 -10.27
C MET A 1 -4.47 -5.90 -9.69
N CYS A 2 -3.42 -5.11 -9.41
CA CYS A 2 -3.58 -3.79 -8.77
C CYS A 2 -4.51 -2.83 -9.53
N GLU A 3 -4.31 -2.64 -10.83
CA GLU A 3 -5.15 -1.75 -11.65
C GLU A 3 -6.60 -2.23 -11.76
N HIS A 4 -6.80 -3.55 -11.88
CA HIS A 4 -8.13 -4.15 -11.92
C HIS A 4 -8.89 -3.92 -10.60
N SER A 5 -8.24 -4.15 -9.46
CA SER A 5 -8.83 -3.88 -8.15
C SER A 5 -9.11 -2.40 -7.94
N GLN A 6 -8.28 -1.50 -8.46
CA GLN A 6 -8.52 -0.05 -8.42
C GLN A 6 -9.77 0.34 -9.23
N ALA A 7 -9.89 -0.17 -10.46
CA ALA A 7 -11.06 0.08 -11.30
C ALA A 7 -12.36 -0.43 -10.64
N GLU A 8 -12.33 -1.63 -10.04
CA GLU A 8 -13.48 -2.17 -9.31
C GLU A 8 -13.83 -1.34 -8.07
N THR A 9 -12.83 -0.85 -7.34
CA THR A 9 -13.02 0.00 -6.16
C THR A 9 -13.76 1.29 -6.53
N VAL A 10 -13.36 1.93 -7.64
CA VAL A 10 -14.05 3.11 -8.17
C VAL A 10 -15.46 2.77 -8.64
N ALA A 11 -15.64 1.67 -9.37
CA ALA A 11 -16.96 1.22 -9.86
C ALA A 11 -17.96 0.95 -8.71
N ARG A 12 -17.46 0.56 -7.53
CA ARG A 12 -18.26 0.34 -6.32
C ARG A 12 -18.50 1.62 -5.49
N GLY A 13 -18.04 2.78 -5.96
CA GLY A 13 -18.26 4.09 -5.31
C GLY A 13 -17.26 4.44 -4.20
N PHE A 14 -16.20 3.66 -4.02
CA PHE A 14 -15.12 4.01 -3.10
C PHE A 14 -14.22 5.09 -3.70
N LYS A 15 -13.71 5.98 -2.85
CA LYS A 15 -12.89 7.13 -3.28
C LYS A 15 -11.39 6.91 -3.20
N ALA A 16 -10.97 5.93 -2.40
CA ALA A 16 -9.58 5.69 -2.09
C ALA A 16 -9.32 4.20 -1.84
N MET A 17 -8.05 3.82 -1.84
CA MET A 17 -7.59 2.50 -1.43
C MET A 17 -6.47 2.63 -0.41
N GLN A 18 -6.43 1.70 0.54
CA GLN A 18 -5.39 1.60 1.56
C GLN A 18 -4.86 0.18 1.67
N TYR A 19 -3.54 0.06 1.74
CA TYR A 19 -2.86 -1.15 2.18
C TYR A 19 -2.35 -0.94 3.60
N ASN A 20 -2.92 -1.71 4.53
CA ASN A 20 -2.69 -1.53 5.97
C ASN A 20 -1.31 -2.03 6.43
N LEU A 21 -0.73 -2.98 5.70
CA LEU A 21 0.47 -3.70 6.14
C LEU A 21 1.34 -4.07 4.93
N VAL A 22 2.19 -3.15 4.50
CA VAL A 22 3.21 -3.40 3.48
C VAL A 22 4.56 -3.55 4.19
N ILE A 23 5.12 -4.76 4.24
CA ILE A 23 6.40 -5.02 4.94
C ILE A 23 7.49 -4.13 4.35
N SER A 24 8.17 -3.35 5.20
CA SER A 24 9.10 -2.31 4.75
C SER A 24 10.30 -2.87 3.97
N THR A 25 10.71 -4.09 4.27
CA THR A 25 11.82 -4.79 3.60
C THR A 25 11.41 -5.50 2.31
N ASN A 26 10.13 -5.49 1.93
CA ASN A 26 9.68 -5.97 0.62
C ASN A 26 9.75 -4.84 -0.41
N GLU A 27 10.97 -4.40 -0.73
CA GLU A 27 11.24 -3.26 -1.61
C GLU A 27 10.54 -3.39 -2.97
N ARG A 28 10.44 -4.62 -3.50
CA ARG A 28 9.73 -4.89 -4.75
C ARG A 28 8.25 -4.50 -4.65
N ALA A 29 7.57 -4.86 -3.57
CA ALA A 29 6.16 -4.50 -3.37
C ALA A 29 6.01 -3.00 -3.11
N VAL A 30 6.87 -2.41 -2.27
CA VAL A 30 6.86 -0.97 -1.99
C VAL A 30 7.00 -0.15 -3.27
N ASN A 31 8.01 -0.45 -4.08
CA ASN A 31 8.26 0.25 -5.35
C ASN A 31 7.12 0.05 -6.35
N LEU A 32 6.54 -1.16 -6.42
CA LEU A 32 5.38 -1.43 -7.27
C LEU A 32 4.18 -0.56 -6.87
N TRP A 33 3.88 -0.44 -5.58
CA TRP A 33 2.75 0.37 -5.11
C TRP A 33 2.98 1.86 -5.30
N GLN A 34 4.19 2.35 -5.04
CA GLN A 34 4.56 3.73 -5.34
C GLN A 34 4.44 4.04 -6.83
N HIS A 35 4.86 3.12 -7.71
CA HIS A 35 4.69 3.27 -9.15
C HIS A 35 3.21 3.35 -9.56
N HIS A 36 2.33 2.62 -8.87
CA HIS A 36 0.88 2.73 -9.06
C HIS A 36 0.24 3.93 -8.34
N GLY A 37 1.02 4.86 -7.78
CA GLY A 37 0.55 6.11 -7.19
C GLY A 37 0.08 5.99 -5.74
N PHE A 38 0.49 4.95 -5.01
CA PHE A 38 0.31 4.90 -3.56
C PHE A 38 1.43 5.63 -2.83
N GLU A 39 1.08 6.34 -1.77
CA GLU A 39 2.00 7.03 -0.89
C GLU A 39 2.11 6.30 0.44
N ILE A 40 3.28 6.34 1.07
CA ILE A 40 3.45 5.89 2.45
C ILE A 40 2.90 6.99 3.36
N VAL A 41 1.82 6.70 4.09
CA VAL A 41 1.16 7.66 4.99
C VAL A 41 1.42 7.36 6.46
N GLY A 42 2.05 6.23 6.76
CA GLY A 42 2.46 5.88 8.12
C GLY A 42 3.39 4.67 8.16
N THR A 43 4.13 4.58 9.27
CA THR A 43 5.05 3.46 9.55
C THR A 43 4.69 2.85 10.89
N LEU A 44 4.46 1.54 10.90
CA LEU A 44 4.22 0.73 12.08
C LEU A 44 5.55 0.08 12.48
N PRO A 45 6.19 0.52 13.58
CA PRO A 45 7.48 -0.01 13.97
C PRO A 45 7.37 -1.47 14.43
N LYS A 46 8.32 -2.32 14.02
CA LYS A 46 8.41 -3.73 14.45
C LYS A 46 7.12 -4.56 14.19
N ALA A 47 6.36 -4.21 13.16
CA ALA A 47 5.04 -4.78 12.87
C ALA A 47 5.06 -6.20 12.30
N PHE A 48 6.21 -6.67 11.78
CA PHE A 48 6.32 -7.99 11.17
C PHE A 48 7.59 -8.72 11.61
N ARG A 49 7.50 -10.03 11.93
CA ARG A 49 8.66 -10.86 12.27
C ARG A 49 9.21 -11.55 11.02
N HIS A 50 10.20 -10.95 10.39
CA HIS A 50 10.92 -11.52 9.26
C HIS A 50 11.85 -12.65 9.71
N THR A 51 11.88 -13.77 8.97
CA THR A 51 12.63 -14.97 9.34
C THR A 51 14.14 -14.75 9.46
N LYS A 52 14.70 -13.82 8.68
CA LYS A 52 16.14 -13.49 8.66
C LYS A 52 16.49 -12.14 9.29
N LEU A 53 15.55 -11.19 9.33
CA LEU A 53 15.83 -9.79 9.67
C LEU A 53 15.29 -9.39 11.05
N GLY A 54 14.66 -10.34 11.76
CA GLY A 54 14.01 -10.04 13.04
C GLY A 54 12.73 -9.25 12.84
N TYR A 55 12.40 -8.38 13.80
CA TYR A 55 11.23 -7.51 13.69
C TYR A 55 11.55 -6.33 12.77
N VAL A 56 10.75 -6.20 11.72
CA VAL A 56 10.83 -5.13 10.73
C VAL A 56 9.55 -4.31 10.74
N ASP A 57 9.66 -3.10 10.22
CA ASP A 57 8.53 -2.18 10.13
C ASP A 57 7.56 -2.59 9.03
N ALA A 58 6.36 -2.02 9.06
CA ALA A 58 5.42 -2.07 7.96
C ALA A 58 4.89 -0.67 7.65
N TYR A 59 4.57 -0.43 6.39
CA TYR A 59 3.97 0.81 5.93
C TYR A 59 2.46 0.66 5.82
N VAL A 60 1.75 1.73 6.21
CA VAL A 60 0.40 2.00 5.73
C VAL A 60 0.55 2.81 4.45
N MET A 61 0.02 2.30 3.34
CA MET A 61 0.08 2.96 2.05
C MET A 61 -1.31 3.35 1.57
N TYR A 62 -1.46 4.53 0.97
CA TYR A 62 -2.74 5.11 0.61
C TYR A 62 -2.71 5.71 -0.80
N LYS A 63 -3.84 5.62 -1.51
CA LYS A 63 -4.06 6.30 -2.79
C LYS A 63 -5.49 6.83 -2.88
N TRP A 64 -5.62 8.10 -3.22
CA TRP A 64 -6.89 8.65 -3.69
C TRP A 64 -7.11 8.26 -5.16
N LEU A 65 -8.23 7.62 -5.47
CA LEU A 65 -8.49 7.03 -6.79
C LEU A 65 -9.30 7.93 -7.73
N ILE A 66 -9.98 8.94 -7.18
CA ILE A 66 -10.84 9.81 -7.96
C ILE A 66 -10.06 11.07 -8.34
N SER A 67 -9.90 11.33 -9.64
CA SER A 67 -9.43 12.64 -10.10
C SER A 67 -10.48 13.69 -9.74
N SER A 68 -10.06 14.75 -9.03
CA SER A 68 -10.90 15.94 -8.85
C SER A 68 -11.30 16.47 -10.23
N SER A 69 -12.60 16.49 -10.47
CA SER A 69 -13.26 17.07 -11.64
C SER A 69 -13.05 18.58 -11.68
#